data_AF-A0A2G9THY7-F1
#
_entry.id   AF-A0A2G9THY7-F1
#
_cell.length_a   1.000
_cell.length_b   1.000
_cell.length_c   1.000
_cell.angle_alpha   90.00
_cell.angle_beta   90.00
_cell.angle_gamma   90.00
#
_symmetry.space_group_name_H-M   'P 1'
#
loop_
_entity.id
_entity.type
_entity.pdbx_description
1 polymer ?
#
loop_
_entity_poly.entity_id
_entity_poly.type
_entity_poly.pdbx_seq_one_letter_code
_entity_poly.pdbx_strand_id
1 'polypeptide(L)'
;MAMQSQTPNSRSREVISIHVGQAGVQMGNACWELYCLEHGIQPDGIMPEDDTVGLEDDSYNTFFAETMSGKHVPRAIMVDLEPTPIDEIRTGTYKLLFHPEQLVTGKEDAANNYARGHYTIGKELIDVCMDRIRRLVEACKGLQ
;
A
#
# COMPACT_ATOMS: atom_id res chain seq x y z
N MET A 1 39.79 -13.47 17.49
CA MET A 1 38.45 -14.03 17.72
C MET A 1 37.64 -12.96 18.45
N ALA A 2 37.08 -12.00 17.71
CA ALA A 2 36.30 -10.91 18.28
C ALA A 2 34.81 -11.30 18.19
N MET A 3 34.13 -11.26 19.33
CA MET A 3 32.72 -11.58 19.46
C MET A 3 31.87 -10.65 18.59
N GLN A 4 30.92 -11.23 17.87
CA GLN A 4 29.84 -10.53 17.18
C GLN A 4 29.01 -9.77 18.22
N SER A 5 28.97 -8.45 18.15
CA SER A 5 27.89 -7.67 18.77
C SER A 5 26.66 -7.83 17.87
N GLN A 6 25.81 -8.80 18.18
CA GLN A 6 24.44 -8.84 17.66
C GLN A 6 23.73 -7.59 18.18
N THR A 7 23.44 -6.64 17.28
CA THR A 7 22.49 -5.55 17.53
C THR A 7 21.12 -6.15 17.88
N PRO A 8 20.35 -5.52 18.79
CA PRO A 8 19.06 -6.04 19.18
C PRO A 8 18.14 -6.00 17.96
N ASN A 9 17.47 -7.12 17.72
CA ASN A 9 16.52 -7.36 16.65
C ASN A 9 15.42 -6.28 16.67
N SER A 10 15.57 -5.19 15.89
CA SER A 10 14.45 -4.32 15.54
C SER A 10 13.52 -5.16 14.69
N ARG A 11 12.57 -5.83 15.34
CA ARG A 11 11.57 -6.60 14.61
C ARG A 11 10.79 -5.59 13.79
N SER A 12 10.99 -5.57 12.47
CA SER A 12 10.10 -4.88 11.56
C SER A 12 8.67 -5.36 11.84
N ARG A 13 7.74 -4.42 11.96
CA ARG A 13 6.33 -4.66 12.31
C ARG A 13 5.46 -4.09 11.22
N GLU A 14 5.63 -4.56 10.00
CA GLU A 14 4.93 -4.01 8.85
C GLU A 14 3.43 -4.36 8.86
N VAL A 15 2.62 -3.44 8.38
CA VAL A 15 1.17 -3.59 8.22
C VAL A 15 0.81 -3.33 6.76
N ILE A 16 -0.09 -4.16 6.21
CA ILE A 16 -0.63 -3.97 4.86
C ILE A 16 -2.08 -3.50 4.98
N SER A 17 -2.38 -2.34 4.40
CA SER A 17 -3.74 -1.79 4.35
C SER A 17 -4.47 -2.26 3.09
N ILE A 18 -5.64 -2.86 3.25
CA ILE A 18 -6.48 -3.33 2.14
C ILE A 18 -7.76 -2.47 2.10
N HIS A 19 -7.93 -1.73 1.02
CA HIS A 19 -9.07 -0.83 0.80
C HIS A 19 -9.95 -1.40 -0.31
N VAL A 20 -11.19 -1.76 0.01
CA VAL A 20 -12.09 -2.49 -0.91
C VAL A 20 -13.35 -1.71 -1.20
N GLY A 21 -13.67 -1.58 -2.49
CA GLY A 21 -14.85 -0.88 -3.01
C GLY A 21 -14.76 0.64 -2.83
N GLN A 22 -15.70 1.35 -3.44
CA GLN A 22 -15.66 2.81 -3.53
C GLN A 22 -15.43 3.50 -2.19
N ALA A 23 -16.19 3.13 -1.15
CA ALA A 23 -16.04 3.73 0.18
C ALA A 23 -14.65 3.46 0.79
N GLY A 24 -14.15 2.23 0.66
CA GLY A 24 -12.82 1.86 1.15
C GLY A 24 -11.71 2.59 0.41
N VAL A 25 -11.79 2.65 -0.93
CA VAL A 25 -10.79 3.31 -1.77
C VAL A 25 -10.75 4.82 -1.50
N GLN A 26 -11.91 5.49 -1.43
CA GLN A 26 -11.96 6.94 -1.17
C GLN A 26 -11.46 7.28 0.24
N MET A 27 -11.86 6.52 1.25
CA MET A 27 -11.35 6.68 2.61
C MET A 27 -9.84 6.41 2.66
N GLY A 28 -9.38 5.34 2.00
CA GLY A 28 -7.97 5.00 1.90
C GLY A 28 -7.15 6.12 1.27
N ASN A 29 -7.63 6.72 0.18
CA ASN A 29 -6.95 7.84 -0.47
C ASN A 29 -6.78 9.04 0.48
N ALA A 30 -7.83 9.40 1.22
CA ALA A 30 -7.76 10.47 2.22
C ALA A 30 -6.82 10.12 3.40
N CYS A 31 -6.84 8.87 3.87
CA CYS A 31 -5.93 8.41 4.92
C CYS A 31 -4.46 8.48 4.48
N TRP A 32 -4.15 8.07 3.25
CA TRP A 32 -2.78 8.11 2.74
C TRP A 32 -2.29 9.53 2.47
N GLU A 33 -3.17 10.44 2.03
CA GLU A 33 -2.86 11.87 1.97
C GLU A 33 -2.46 12.39 3.36
N LEU A 34 -3.23 12.06 4.40
CA LEU A 34 -2.89 12.47 5.75
C LEU A 34 -1.57 11.85 6.25
N TYR A 35 -1.34 10.55 6.00
CA TYR A 35 -0.08 9.90 6.36
C TYR A 35 1.12 10.54 5.67
N CYS A 36 1.00 10.91 4.40
CA CYS A 36 2.05 11.64 3.70
C CYS A 36 2.33 13.00 4.36
N LEU A 37 1.29 13.76 4.70
CA LEU A 37 1.43 15.05 5.37
C LEU A 37 2.06 14.93 6.76
N GLU A 38 1.65 13.94 7.56
CA GLU A 38 2.19 13.71 8.91
C GLU A 38 3.67 13.33 8.91
N HIS A 39 4.13 12.64 7.86
CA HIS A 39 5.52 12.15 7.74
C HIS A 39 6.38 13.00 6.80
N GLY A 40 5.86 14.11 6.24
CA GLY A 40 6.60 14.96 5.31
C GLY A 40 6.92 14.32 3.96
N ILE A 41 6.20 13.25 3.59
CA ILE A 41 6.35 12.55 2.31
C ILE A 41 5.58 13.33 1.24
N GLN A 42 6.27 13.70 0.16
CA GLN A 42 5.68 14.41 -0.95
C GLN A 42 4.75 13.49 -1.79
N PRO A 43 3.87 14.06 -2.63
CA PRO A 43 2.94 13.26 -3.44
C PRO A 43 3.58 12.27 -4.43
N ASP A 44 4.86 12.44 -4.73
CA ASP A 44 5.66 11.52 -5.54
C ASP A 44 6.37 10.42 -4.72
N GLY A 45 6.21 10.43 -3.40
CA GLY A 45 6.80 9.51 -2.44
C GLY A 45 8.20 9.92 -1.98
N ILE A 46 8.72 11.09 -2.37
CA ILE A 46 10.03 11.56 -1.93
C ILE A 46 9.91 12.26 -0.58
N MET A 47 10.84 12.00 0.32
CA MET A 47 10.96 12.69 1.61
C MET A 47 12.26 13.51 1.62
N PRO A 48 12.21 14.85 1.46
CA PRO A 48 13.40 15.68 1.31
C PRO A 48 14.26 15.82 2.58
N GLU A 49 13.66 15.64 3.76
CA GLU A 49 14.31 15.78 5.07
C GLU A 49 14.77 14.42 5.65
N ASP A 50 14.73 13.37 4.86
CA ASP A 50 15.18 12.03 5.27
C ASP A 50 16.72 11.95 5.18
N ASP A 51 17.39 12.32 6.28
CA ASP A 51 18.83 12.09 6.49
C ASP A 51 19.14 10.63 6.90
N THR A 52 18.13 9.75 6.96
CA THR A 52 18.19 8.41 7.53
C THR A 52 17.99 7.29 6.52
N VAL A 53 18.03 7.57 5.21
CA VAL A 53 18.00 6.56 4.11
C VAL A 53 18.79 5.30 4.47
N GLY A 54 18.07 4.19 4.70
CA GLY A 54 18.65 2.89 5.08
C GLY A 54 18.83 2.62 6.59
N LEU A 55 18.37 3.49 7.49
CA LEU A 55 18.27 3.22 8.93
C LEU A 55 16.92 2.54 9.23
N GLU A 56 16.98 1.27 9.65
CA GLU A 56 15.81 0.40 9.84
C GLU A 56 14.90 0.77 11.04
N ASP A 57 15.14 1.87 11.75
CA ASP A 57 14.52 2.16 13.06
C ASP A 57 13.39 3.20 13.00
N ASP A 58 13.02 3.67 11.81
CA ASP A 58 11.97 4.66 11.67
C ASP A 58 10.57 4.04 11.66
N SER A 59 9.70 4.58 12.52
CA SER A 59 8.35 4.08 12.79
C SER A 59 7.44 4.05 11.55
N TYR A 60 7.73 4.87 10.54
CA TYR A 60 6.97 4.93 9.28
C TYR A 60 7.22 3.76 8.32
N ASN A 61 8.32 3.03 8.47
CA ASN A 61 8.58 1.79 7.71
C ASN A 61 7.53 0.69 7.98
N THR A 62 6.75 0.84 9.05
CA THR A 62 5.54 0.05 9.34
C THR A 62 4.53 0.13 8.20
N PHE A 63 4.31 1.33 7.64
CA PHE A 63 3.27 1.62 6.65
C PHE A 63 3.83 1.85 5.25
N PHE A 64 5.09 2.25 5.13
CA PHE A 64 5.75 2.50 3.84
C PHE A 64 6.86 1.49 3.58
N ALA A 65 7.07 1.17 2.31
CA ALA A 65 8.25 0.50 1.81
C ALA A 65 9.16 1.53 1.14
N GLU A 66 10.45 1.50 1.46
CA GLU A 66 11.45 2.36 0.84
C GLU A 66 12.07 1.67 -0.37
N THR A 67 12.14 2.37 -1.50
CA THR A 67 12.87 1.90 -2.69
C THR A 67 14.33 2.37 -2.64
N MET A 68 15.20 1.75 -3.44
CA MET A 68 16.60 2.20 -3.59
C MET A 68 16.76 3.66 -4.09
N SER A 69 15.69 4.27 -4.62
CA SER A 69 15.70 5.67 -5.06
C SER A 69 15.24 6.65 -3.97
N GLY A 70 15.11 6.20 -2.71
CA GLY A 70 14.59 7.00 -1.59
C GLY A 70 13.09 7.28 -1.69
N LYS A 71 12.36 6.49 -2.47
CA LYS A 71 10.90 6.66 -2.62
C LYS A 71 10.18 5.81 -1.59
N HIS A 72 9.28 6.45 -0.86
CA HIS A 72 8.37 5.82 0.07
C HIS A 72 7.07 5.44 -0.65
N VAL A 73 6.82 4.14 -0.74
CA VAL A 73 5.65 3.56 -1.39
C VAL A 73 4.73 2.96 -0.31
N PRO A 74 3.44 3.33 -0.25
CA PRO A 74 2.49 2.75 0.71
C PRO A 74 2.47 1.22 0.66
N ARG A 75 2.41 0.56 1.82
CA ARG A 75 2.07 -0.86 1.94
C ARG A 75 0.55 -1.01 1.89
N ALA A 76 -0.02 -0.71 0.73
CA ALA A 76 -1.46 -0.70 0.53
C ALA A 76 -1.87 -1.44 -0.74
N ILE A 77 -3.11 -1.90 -0.77
CA ILE A 77 -3.80 -2.30 -2.00
C ILE A 77 -5.17 -1.62 -2.04
N MET A 78 -5.48 -1.02 -3.18
CA MET A 78 -6.76 -0.41 -3.51
C MET A 78 -7.46 -1.35 -4.49
N VAL A 79 -8.63 -1.85 -4.14
CA VAL A 79 -9.38 -2.82 -4.93
C VAL A 79 -10.78 -2.30 -5.17
N ASP A 80 -11.20 -2.27 -6.43
CA ASP A 80 -12.59 -2.02 -6.79
C ASP A 80 -13.00 -2.90 -7.97
N LEU A 81 -14.28 -3.27 -8.04
CA LEU A 81 -14.84 -4.02 -9.16
C LEU A 81 -15.13 -3.12 -10.36
N GLU A 82 -15.22 -1.81 -10.17
CA GLU A 82 -15.31 -0.81 -11.23
C GLU A 82 -14.13 0.18 -11.21
N PRO A 83 -13.80 0.84 -12.34
CA PRO A 83 -12.57 1.62 -12.43
C PRO A 83 -12.64 2.99 -11.76
N THR A 84 -13.83 3.60 -11.61
CA THR A 84 -14.00 5.02 -11.26
C THR A 84 -13.19 5.44 -10.02
N PRO A 85 -13.31 4.78 -8.86
CA PRO A 85 -12.67 5.28 -7.63
C PRO A 85 -11.14 5.17 -7.68
N ILE A 86 -10.62 4.19 -8.42
CA ILE A 86 -9.17 3.98 -8.57
C ILE A 86 -8.60 4.89 -9.66
N ASP A 87 -9.35 5.19 -10.73
CA ASP A 87 -8.92 6.12 -11.77
C ASP A 87 -8.78 7.56 -11.23
N GLU A 88 -9.59 7.94 -10.24
CA GLU A 88 -9.39 9.17 -9.48
C GLU A 88 -8.01 9.22 -8.79
N ILE A 89 -7.54 8.10 -8.23
CA ILE A 89 -6.18 8.01 -7.64
C ILE A 89 -5.11 8.10 -8.74
N ARG A 90 -5.30 7.38 -9.86
CA ARG A 90 -4.35 7.36 -10.99
C ARG A 90 -4.18 8.71 -11.67
N THR A 91 -5.16 9.59 -11.54
CA THR A 91 -5.15 10.93 -12.16
C THR A 91 -4.97 12.07 -11.14
N GLY A 92 -5.14 11.77 -9.85
CA GLY A 92 -5.06 12.72 -8.76
C GLY A 92 -3.64 13.13 -8.35
N THR A 93 -3.57 13.90 -7.27
CA THR A 93 -2.32 14.47 -6.72
C THR A 93 -1.28 13.39 -6.39
N TYR A 94 -1.71 12.30 -5.75
CA TYR A 94 -0.87 11.18 -5.30
C TYR A 94 -0.74 10.06 -6.35
N LYS A 95 -0.97 10.34 -7.63
CA LYS A 95 -0.87 9.34 -8.72
C LYS A 95 0.49 8.65 -8.83
N LEU A 96 1.55 9.30 -8.31
CA LEU A 96 2.90 8.77 -8.31
C LEU A 96 3.24 8.04 -7.01
N LEU A 97 2.42 8.14 -5.96
CA LEU A 97 2.71 7.54 -4.65
C LEU A 97 2.63 6.01 -4.69
N PHE A 98 1.52 5.48 -5.22
CA PHE A 98 1.23 4.06 -5.25
C PHE A 98 1.96 3.35 -6.40
N HIS A 99 2.36 2.10 -6.17
CA HIS A 99 2.80 1.24 -7.26
C HIS A 99 1.58 0.82 -8.11
N PRO A 100 1.63 0.83 -9.45
CA PRO A 100 0.48 0.48 -10.29
C PRO A 100 -0.14 -0.89 -10.00
N GLU A 101 0.67 -1.87 -9.57
CA GLU A 101 0.16 -3.19 -9.18
C GLU A 101 -0.65 -3.20 -7.88
N GLN A 102 -0.62 -2.11 -7.09
CA GLN A 102 -1.45 -1.93 -5.89
C GLN A 102 -2.84 -1.39 -6.21
N LEU A 103 -3.10 -0.97 -7.45
CA LEU A 103 -4.35 -0.35 -7.88
C LEU A 103 -5.13 -1.32 -8.80
N VAL A 104 -5.97 -2.17 -8.20
CA VAL A 104 -6.65 -3.28 -8.88
C VAL A 104 -8.11 -2.93 -9.18
N THR A 105 -8.46 -2.92 -10.47
CA THR A 105 -9.82 -2.58 -10.96
C THR A 105 -10.41 -3.72 -11.76
N GLY A 106 -11.68 -4.04 -11.50
CA GLY A 106 -12.52 -4.85 -12.40
C GLY A 106 -13.10 -4.03 -13.56
N LYS A 107 -14.08 -4.61 -14.25
CA LYS A 107 -14.81 -3.97 -15.36
C LYS A 107 -16.32 -3.86 -15.11
N GLU A 108 -16.82 -4.56 -14.10
CA GLU A 108 -18.25 -4.67 -13.79
C GLU A 108 -18.44 -4.50 -12.29
N ASP A 109 -19.44 -3.72 -11.88
CA ASP A 109 -19.73 -3.47 -10.48
C ASP A 109 -20.43 -4.66 -9.79
N ALA A 110 -20.52 -4.60 -8.46
CA ALA A 110 -21.38 -5.51 -7.69
C ALA A 110 -22.87 -5.12 -7.75
N ALA A 111 -23.23 -3.95 -8.27
CA ALA A 111 -24.58 -3.37 -8.26
C ALA A 111 -25.26 -3.42 -6.86
N ASN A 112 -24.51 -3.04 -5.81
CA ASN A 112 -24.97 -3.11 -4.41
C ASN A 112 -25.47 -4.49 -3.96
N ASN A 113 -25.04 -5.56 -4.64
CA ASN A 113 -25.46 -6.92 -4.35
C ASN A 113 -24.26 -7.74 -3.82
N TYR A 114 -24.35 -8.16 -2.56
CA TYR A 114 -23.32 -8.98 -1.92
C TYR A 114 -23.02 -10.27 -2.71
N ALA A 115 -24.05 -10.94 -3.25
CA ALA A 115 -23.86 -12.18 -3.98
C ALA A 115 -23.08 -11.97 -5.28
N ARG A 116 -23.29 -10.84 -5.98
CA ARG A 116 -22.47 -10.48 -7.14
C ARG A 116 -21.03 -10.20 -6.73
N GLY A 117 -20.83 -9.42 -5.67
CA GLY A 117 -19.51 -9.10 -5.16
C GLY A 117 -18.74 -10.33 -4.67
N HIS A 118 -19.39 -11.28 -4.03
CA HIS A 118 -18.73 -12.42 -3.39
C HIS A 118 -18.63 -13.67 -4.28
N TYR A 119 -19.71 -14.03 -4.99
CA TYR A 119 -19.79 -15.33 -5.69
C TYR A 119 -19.56 -15.25 -7.20
N THR A 120 -19.87 -14.13 -7.85
CA THR A 120 -19.78 -14.03 -9.32
C THR A 120 -18.65 -13.09 -9.76
N ILE A 121 -18.82 -11.78 -9.62
CA ILE A 121 -17.91 -10.78 -10.17
C ILE A 121 -16.60 -10.74 -9.38
N GLY A 122 -16.67 -10.74 -8.05
CA GLY A 122 -15.45 -10.73 -7.25
C GLY A 122 -14.62 -12.01 -7.35
N LYS A 123 -15.23 -13.14 -7.73
CA LYS A 123 -14.49 -14.38 -8.00
C LYS A 123 -13.52 -14.23 -9.18
N GLU A 124 -13.83 -13.36 -10.14
CA GLU A 124 -12.93 -13.11 -11.28
C GLU A 124 -11.71 -12.27 -10.88
N LEU A 125 -11.83 -11.46 -9.82
CA LEU A 125 -10.77 -10.55 -9.38
C LEU A 125 -9.94 -11.08 -8.20
N ILE A 126 -10.48 -12.02 -7.41
CA ILE A 126 -9.87 -12.46 -6.15
C ILE A 126 -8.46 -13.04 -6.35
N ASP A 127 -8.22 -13.82 -7.40
CA ASP A 127 -6.91 -14.43 -7.66
C ASP A 127 -5.85 -13.36 -7.94
N VAL A 128 -6.23 -12.31 -8.69
CA VAL A 128 -5.35 -11.15 -8.94
C VAL A 128 -5.07 -10.43 -7.63
N CYS A 129 -6.10 -10.11 -6.84
CA CYS A 129 -5.92 -9.45 -5.54
C CYS A 129 -5.01 -10.24 -4.60
N MET A 130 -5.19 -11.56 -4.52
CA MET A 130 -4.37 -12.43 -3.69
C MET A 130 -2.92 -12.47 -4.15
N ASP A 131 -2.65 -12.50 -5.46
CA ASP A 131 -1.27 -12.41 -5.99
C ASP A 131 -0.62 -11.06 -5.61
N ARG A 132 -1.36 -9.95 -5.71
CA ARG A 132 -0.83 -8.63 -5.34
C ARG A 132 -0.55 -8.52 -3.84
N ILE A 133 -1.47 -8.99 -3.00
CA ILE A 133 -1.28 -9.03 -1.54
C ILE A 133 -0.06 -9.90 -1.22
N ARG A 134 0.06 -11.08 -1.83
CA ARG A 134 1.20 -11.97 -1.62
C ARG A 134 2.54 -11.28 -1.90
N ARG A 135 2.67 -10.53 -3.00
CA ARG A 135 3.90 -9.78 -3.31
C ARG A 135 4.23 -8.73 -2.24
N LEU A 136 3.23 -8.04 -1.70
CA LEU A 136 3.44 -7.08 -0.61
C LEU A 136 3.89 -7.79 0.68
N VAL A 137 3.29 -8.95 0.98
CA VAL A 137 3.67 -9.78 2.14
C VAL A 137 5.10 -10.29 2.00
N GLU A 138 5.49 -10.79 0.83
CA GLU A 138 6.85 -11.28 0.56
C GLU A 138 7.92 -10.18 0.66
N ALA A 139 7.53 -8.91 0.48
CA ALA A 139 8.39 -7.75 0.65
C ALA A 139 8.50 -7.26 2.11
N CYS A 140 7.74 -7.85 3.05
CA CYS A 140 7.83 -7.52 4.47
C CYS A 140 8.84 -8.42 5.18
N LYS A 141 9.60 -7.86 6.13
CA LYS A 141 10.53 -8.60 6.99
C LYS A 141 9.81 -9.21 8.19
N GLY A 142 8.73 -8.59 8.67
CA GLY A 142 7.93 -9.03 9.82
C GLY A 142 6.49 -8.51 9.80
N LEU A 143 5.68 -9.02 8.85
CA LEU A 143 4.25 -8.72 8.79
C LEU A 143 3.53 -9.08 10.10
N GLN A 144 2.65 -8.20 10.57
CA GLN A 144 1.84 -8.37 11.78
C GLN A 144 0.51 -9.10 11.58
#